data_AF-A0A2K3LHY2-F1
#
_entry.id   AF-A0A2K3LHY2-F1
#
_cell.length_a   1.000
_cell.length_b   1.000
_cell.length_c   1.000
_cell.angle_alpha   90.00
_cell.angle_beta   90.00
_cell.angle_gamma   90.00
#
_symmetry.space_group_name_H-M   'P 1'
#
loop_
_entity.id
_entity.type
_entity.pdbx_description
1 polymer ?
#
loop_
_entity_poly.entity_id
_entity_poly.type
_entity_poly.pdbx_seq_one_letter_code
_entity_poly.pdbx_strand_id
1 'polypeptide(L)'
;MKQYGNVLDKPLNKGKTEVSLSAFAFLFSELVQYNQTQVDNIGELERRLEDAGYAVGARVLELLCHRDKYESRSLEAETSASMPAANITTVGI
;
A
#
# COMPACT_ATOMS: atom_id res chain seq x y z
N MET A 1 5.28 -25.96 22.80
CA MET A 1 4.46 -24.73 22.79
C MET A 1 4.42 -24.22 21.35
N LYS A 2 3.25 -24.17 20.71
CA LYS A 2 3.12 -23.67 19.35
C LYS A 2 3.28 -22.14 19.41
N GLN A 3 4.36 -21.63 18.85
CA GLN A 3 4.55 -20.20 18.63
C GLN A 3 3.42 -19.72 17.70
N TYR A 4 2.53 -18.89 18.21
CA TYR A 4 1.59 -18.16 17.37
C TYR A 4 2.39 -17.08 16.66
N GLY A 5 2.80 -17.36 15.43
CA GLY A 5 3.44 -16.37 14.57
C GLY A 5 2.61 -15.09 14.60
N ASN A 6 3.25 -13.99 15.00
CA ASN A 6 2.60 -12.72 15.25
C ASN A 6 1.84 -12.31 13.97
N VAL A 7 0.55 -11.99 14.09
CA VAL A 7 -0.29 -11.61 12.93
C VAL A 7 0.30 -10.40 12.18
N LEU A 8 1.15 -9.62 12.86
CA LEU A 8 1.90 -8.49 12.32
C LEU A 8 3.02 -8.90 11.34
N ASP A 9 3.51 -10.14 11.40
CA ASP A 9 4.54 -10.66 10.47
C ASP A 9 3.93 -11.18 9.16
N LYS A 10 2.60 -11.18 9.04
CA LYS A 10 1.92 -11.65 7.83
C LYS A 10 1.72 -10.47 6.87
N PRO A 11 2.04 -10.62 5.57
CA PRO A 11 1.78 -9.55 4.62
C PRO A 11 0.28 -9.28 4.65
N LEU A 12 -0.12 -8.01 4.75
CA LEU A 12 -1.52 -7.63 4.56
C LEU A 12 -1.96 -8.17 3.20
N ASN A 13 -2.90 -9.12 3.24
CA ASN A 13 -3.37 -9.81 2.05
C ASN A 13 -3.81 -8.75 1.03
N LYS A 14 -3.40 -8.88 -0.24
CA LYS A 14 -3.91 -8.07 -1.35
C LYS A 14 -5.43 -8.30 -1.38
N GLY A 15 -6.21 -7.41 -0.74
CA GLY A 15 -7.65 -7.53 -0.66
C GLY A 15 -8.20 -7.71 -2.07
N LYS A 16 -8.78 -8.88 -2.35
CA LYS A 16 -9.40 -9.18 -3.64
C LYS A 16 -10.77 -8.55 -3.66
N THR A 17 -10.82 -7.27 -4.00
CA THR A 17 -12.05 -6.58 -4.36
C THR A 17 -11.73 -5.68 -5.55
N GLU A 18 -11.63 -6.32 -6.72
CA GLU A 18 -11.57 -5.59 -7.98
C GLU A 18 -12.96 -5.01 -8.23
N VAL A 19 -13.13 -3.74 -7.88
CA VAL A 19 -14.30 -2.95 -8.26
C VAL A 19 -14.16 -2.51 -9.71
N SER A 20 -15.28 -2.40 -10.42
CA SER A 20 -15.29 -1.89 -11.79
C SER A 20 -14.70 -0.47 -11.82
N LEU A 21 -13.76 -0.22 -12.75
CA LEU A 21 -13.22 1.11 -12.99
C LEU A 21 -14.34 2.11 -13.33
N SER A 22 -15.36 1.66 -14.06
CA SER A 22 -16.51 2.50 -14.41
C SER A 22 -17.30 2.95 -13.18
N ALA A 23 -17.37 2.13 -12.12
CA ALA A 23 -18.05 2.51 -10.89
C ALA A 23 -17.33 3.69 -10.20
N PHE A 24 -15.99 3.66 -10.17
CA PHE A 24 -15.20 4.78 -9.68
C PHE A 24 -15.38 6.03 -10.57
N ALA A 25 -15.33 5.87 -11.90
CA ALA A 25 -15.51 6.98 -12.83
C ALA A 25 -16.87 7.66 -12.67
N PHE A 26 -17.95 6.90 -12.49
CA PHE A 26 -19.28 7.46 -12.24
C PHE A 26 -19.37 8.17 -10.89
N LEU A 27 -18.84 7.58 -9.83
CA LEU A 27 -18.78 8.22 -8.51
C LEU A 27 -18.00 9.55 -8.56
N PHE A 28 -16.85 9.53 -9.22
CA PHE A 28 -16.00 10.71 -9.34
C PHE A 28 -16.67 11.80 -10.19
N SER A 29 -17.34 11.43 -11.29
CA SER A 29 -18.12 12.36 -12.10
C SER A 29 -19.21 13.05 -11.29
N GLU A 30 -19.94 12.31 -10.46
CA GLU A 30 -20.97 12.89 -9.59
C GLU A 30 -20.36 13.81 -8.52
N LEU A 31 -19.21 13.44 -7.96
CA LEU A 31 -18.47 14.26 -6.99
C LEU A 31 -18.04 15.61 -7.61
N VAL A 32 -17.56 15.60 -8.86
CA VAL A 32 -17.18 16.82 -9.58
C VAL A 32 -18.41 17.68 -9.87
N GLN A 33 -19.49 17.07 -10.40
CA GLN A 33 -20.74 17.78 -10.69
C GLN A 33 -21.34 18.39 -9.42
N TYR A 34 -21.40 17.64 -8.32
CA TYR A 34 -21.89 18.12 -7.04
C TYR A 34 -21.15 19.39 -6.59
N ASN A 35 -19.82 19.37 -6.60
CA ASN A 35 -19.04 20.53 -6.21
C ASN A 35 -19.22 21.70 -7.19
N GLN A 36 -19.32 21.41 -8.48
CA GLN A 36 -19.55 22.43 -9.51
C GLN A 36 -20.88 23.19 -9.30
N THR A 37 -21.92 22.53 -8.79
CA THR A 37 -23.21 23.21 -8.48
C THR A 37 -23.14 24.17 -7.29
N GLN A 38 -22.06 24.12 -6.50
CA GLN A 38 -21.92 24.85 -5.22
C GLN A 38 -20.81 25.90 -5.23
N VAL A 39 -20.24 26.20 -6.40
CA VAL A 39 -19.12 27.13 -6.57
C VAL A 39 -19.35 28.02 -7.78
N ASP A 40 -18.87 29.26 -7.71
CA ASP A 40 -19.09 30.26 -8.77
C ASP A 40 -17.95 30.31 -9.80
N ASN A 41 -16.81 29.69 -9.52
CA ASN A 41 -15.66 29.68 -10.41
C ASN A 41 -14.85 28.38 -10.32
N ILE A 42 -14.02 28.15 -11.34
CA ILE A 42 -13.22 26.93 -11.49
C ILE A 42 -12.13 26.83 -10.40
N GLY A 43 -11.53 27.93 -9.98
CA GLY A 43 -10.49 27.88 -8.95
C GLY A 43 -11.00 27.38 -7.59
N GLU A 44 -12.21 27.78 -7.21
CA GLU A 44 -12.88 27.26 -6.00
C GLU A 44 -13.28 25.78 -6.17
N LEU A 45 -13.70 25.37 -7.38
CA LEU A 45 -13.95 23.97 -7.69
C LEU A 45 -12.70 23.12 -7.49
N GLU A 46 -11.58 23.52 -8.09
CA GLU A 46 -10.30 22.82 -8.00
C GLU A 46 -9.85 22.69 -6.55
N ARG A 47 -9.95 23.78 -5.77
CA ARG A 47 -9.58 23.77 -4.35
C ARG A 47 -10.44 22.81 -3.52
N ARG A 48 -11.76 22.76 -3.75
CA ARG A 48 -12.64 21.81 -3.05
C ARG A 48 -12.34 20.36 -3.43
N LEU A 49 -12.02 20.10 -4.70
CA LEU A 49 -11.63 18.77 -5.15
C LEU A 49 -10.26 18.36 -4.57
N GLU A 50 -9.33 19.30 -4.46
CA GLU A 50 -8.04 19.11 -3.79
C GLU A 50 -8.23 18.73 -2.31
N ASP A 51 -9.03 19.52 -1.57
CA ASP A 51 -9.30 19.26 -0.15
C ASP A 51 -9.97 17.89 0.06
N ALA A 52 -10.92 17.52 -0.80
CA ALA A 52 -11.57 16.20 -0.77
C ALA A 52 -10.59 15.06 -1.07
N GLY A 53 -9.66 15.28 -2.01
CA GLY A 53 -8.65 14.30 -2.41
C GLY A 53 -7.51 14.13 -1.41
N TYR A 54 -7.16 15.18 -0.66
CA TYR A 54 -6.01 15.20 0.25
C TYR A 54 -6.06 14.07 1.30
N ALA A 55 -7.19 13.93 1.99
CA ALA A 55 -7.36 12.90 3.02
C ALA A 55 -7.29 11.48 2.44
N VAL A 56 -7.76 11.28 1.21
CA VAL A 56 -7.66 9.99 0.50
C VAL A 56 -6.20 9.72 0.14
N GLY A 57 -5.51 10.69 -0.44
CA GLY A 57 -4.10 10.58 -0.83
C GLY A 57 -3.19 10.25 0.34
N ALA A 58 -3.37 10.89 1.49
CA ALA A 58 -2.61 10.61 2.71
C ALA A 58 -2.75 9.13 3.15
N ARG A 59 -3.99 8.61 3.17
CA ARG A 59 -4.25 7.21 3.53
C ARG A 59 -3.66 6.21 2.53
N VAL A 60 -3.79 6.51 1.23
CA VAL A 60 -3.19 5.68 0.17
C VAL A 60 -1.68 5.66 0.31
N LEU A 61 -1.05 6.81 0.55
CA LEU A 61 0.40 6.93 0.75
C LEU A 61 0.86 6.10 1.96
N GLU A 62 0.18 6.21 3.11
CA GLU A 62 0.49 5.40 4.29
C GLU A 62 0.43 3.90 4.01
N LEU A 63 -0.61 3.44 3.31
CA LEU A 63 -0.78 2.04 2.93
C LEU A 63 0.33 1.57 1.99
N LEU A 64 0.69 2.37 0.98
CA LEU A 64 1.77 2.06 0.04
C LEU A 64 3.11 1.98 0.79
N CYS A 65 3.44 2.97 1.60
CA CYS A 65 4.67 2.98 2.39
C CYS A 65 4.76 1.79 3.36
N HIS A 66 3.64 1.36 3.94
CA HIS A 66 3.62 0.18 4.82
C HIS A 66 3.88 -1.11 4.03
N ARG A 67 3.31 -1.23 2.82
CA ARG A 67 3.53 -2.40 1.95
C ARG A 67 4.95 -2.46 1.39
N ASP A 68 5.54 -1.33 0.98
CA ASP A 68 6.91 -1.28 0.47
C ASP A 68 7.93 -1.68 1.54
N LYS A 69 7.72 -1.22 2.79
CA LYS A 69 8.53 -1.64 3.94
C LYS A 69 8.41 -3.14 4.23
N TYR A 70 7.25 -3.73 3.94
CA TYR A 70 7.04 -5.16 4.11
C TYR A 70 7.69 -5.98 2.97
N GLU A 71 7.53 -5.57 1.71
CA GLU A 71 8.21 -6.17 0.54
C GLU A 71 9.74 -6.17 0.72
N SER A 72 10.31 -5.05 1.15
CA SER A 72 11.76 -4.94 1.39
C SER A 72 12.24 -5.88 2.50
N ARG A 73 11.46 -6.03 3.58
CA ARG A 73 11.78 -6.94 4.69
C ARG A 73 11.66 -8.42 4.31
N SER A 74 10.72 -8.78 3.43
CA SER A 74 10.67 -10.15 2.90
C SER A 74 11.92 -10.51 2.09
N LEU A 75 12.44 -9.58 1.28
CA LEU A 75 13.65 -9.81 0.47
C LEU A 75 14.92 -9.93 1.34
N GLU A 76 15.02 -9.15 2.41
CA GLU A 76 16.13 -9.25 3.37
C GLU A 76 16.09 -10.55 4.18
N ALA A 77 14.90 -11.00 4.60
CA ALA A 77 14.73 -12.26 5.33
C ALA A 77 15.14 -13.48 4.47
N GLU A 78 14.78 -13.49 3.18
CA GLU A 78 15.19 -14.54 2.25
C GLU A 78 16.70 -14.52 1.95
N THR A 79 17.32 -13.34 1.87
CA THR A 79 18.77 -13.20 1.65
C THR A 79 19.58 -13.70 2.85
N SER A 80 19.10 -13.50 4.08
CA SER A 80 19.76 -13.99 5.30
C SER A 80 19.72 -15.52 5.48
N ALA A 81 18.82 -16.22 4.77
CA ALA A 81 18.70 -17.68 4.81
C ALA A 81 19.57 -18.40 3.75
N SER A 82 20.24 -17.66 2.86
CA SER A 82 20.99 -18.20 1.71
C SER A 82 22.52 -18.08 1.84
N MET A 83 23.09 -17.89 3.03
CA MET A 83 24.53 -18.07 3.18
C MET A 83 24.85 -19.57 3.31
N PRO A 84 25.47 -20.24 2.30
CA PRO A 84 25.97 -21.59 2.51
C PRO A 84 27.12 -21.51 3.51
N ALA A 85 27.03 -22.32 4.57
CA ALA A 85 28.13 -22.50 5.50
C ALA A 85 29.40 -22.85 4.72
N ALA A 86 30.42 -21.99 4.84
CA ALA A 86 31.74 -22.24 4.29
C ALA A 86 32.23 -23.60 4.80
N ASN A 87 32.32 -24.57 3.88
CA ASN A 87 32.88 -25.88 4.17
C ASN A 87 34.39 -25.75 4.31
N ILE A 88 34.86 -25.35 5.49
CA ILE A 88 36.24 -25.55 5.92
C ILE A 88 36.24 -26.88 6.67
N THR A 89 36.24 -27.97 5.92
CA THR A 89 36.64 -29.27 6.48
C THR A 89 38.14 -29.21 6.71
N THR A 90 38.47 -28.96 7.97
CA THR A 90 39.73 -29.27 8.65
C THR A 90 40.34 -30.57 8.15
N VAL A 91 41.45 -30.48 7.39
CA VAL A 91 42.40 -31.59 7.28
C VAL A 91 43.24 -31.55 8.55
N GLY A 92 42.75 -32.26 9.56
CA GLY A 92 43.48 -32.57 10.78
C GLY A 92 43.95 -34.00 10.73
N ILE A 93 45.27 -34.14 10.57
CA ILE A 93 46.14 -35.28 10.94
C ILE A 93 45.91 -36.61 10.21
#